data_AF-A0ABD6PNK8-F1
#
_entry.id   AF-A0ABD6PNK8-F1
#
_cell.length_a   1.000
_cell.length_b   1.000
_cell.length_c   1.000
_cell.angle_alpha   90.00
_cell.angle_beta   90.00
_cell.angle_gamma   90.00
#
_symmetry.space_group_name_H-M   'P 1'
#
loop_
_entity.id
_entity.type
_entity.pdbx_description
1 polymer ?
#
loop_
_entity_poly.entity_id
_entity_poly.type
_entity_poly.pdbx_seq_one_letter_code
_entity_poly.pdbx_strand_id
1 'polypeptide(L)'
;MSTPSGMTIRAIKQDDDVYHWAEVEMNKGACADLFAYMTPAMYEIAPEYAEEFEYSNWEVFSIHAAPEKYYRAIYNLIMQGADRLESVKPFKAALKTALEADPRFKPV
;
A
#
# COMPACT_ATOMS: atom_id res chain seq x y z
N MET A 1 -6.61 19.08 0.11
CA MET A 1 -6.37 17.70 0.56
C MET A 1 -4.92 17.61 1.00
N SER A 2 -4.66 17.11 2.21
CA SER A 2 -3.32 16.89 2.75
C SER A 2 -2.62 15.79 1.95
N THR A 3 -1.37 16.00 1.56
CA THR A 3 -0.57 14.96 0.89
C THR A 3 -0.03 13.97 1.93
N PRO A 4 -0.24 12.65 1.75
CA PRO A 4 0.25 11.65 2.71
C PRO A 4 1.77 11.63 2.77
N SER A 5 2.35 11.21 3.91
CA SER A 5 3.80 11.03 4.09
C SER A 5 4.20 9.60 4.47
N GLY A 6 3.30 8.64 4.31
CA GLY A 6 3.61 7.23 4.55
C GLY A 6 2.64 6.31 3.81
N MET A 7 2.98 5.02 3.80
CA MET A 7 2.09 3.94 3.39
C MET A 7 1.92 2.94 4.55
N THR A 8 0.67 2.65 4.90
CA THR A 8 0.35 1.60 5.86
C THR A 8 -0.10 0.34 5.12
N ILE A 9 0.58 -0.78 5.35
CA ILE A 9 0.34 -2.03 4.62
C ILE A 9 -0.57 -3.00 5.38
N ARG A 10 -0.35 -3.15 6.69
CA ARG A 10 -1.05 -4.14 7.51
C ARG A 10 -1.20 -3.67 8.95
N ALA A 11 -2.32 -4.03 9.58
CA ALA A 11 -2.45 -4.12 11.03
C ALA A 11 -2.28 -5.59 11.45
N ILE A 12 -1.29 -5.90 12.29
CA ILE A 12 -1.09 -7.24 12.86
C ILE A 12 -1.51 -7.18 14.32
N LYS A 13 -2.59 -7.84 14.68
CA LYS A 13 -2.89 -8.06 16.10
C LYS A 13 -1.92 -9.13 16.63
N GLN A 14 -1.06 -8.77 17.57
CA GLN A 14 -0.17 -9.72 18.27
C GLN A 14 -0.83 -10.23 19.56
N ASP A 15 -0.20 -11.24 20.18
CA ASP A 15 -0.68 -11.93 21.39
C ASP A 15 -0.76 -11.01 22.62
N ASP A 16 -0.17 -9.82 22.54
CA ASP A 16 -0.21 -8.76 23.56
C ASP A 16 -1.41 -7.80 23.40
N ASP A 17 -2.36 -8.13 22.52
CA ASP A 17 -3.51 -7.29 22.14
C ASP A 17 -3.11 -5.96 21.47
N VAL A 18 -1.84 -5.75 21.09
CA VAL A 18 -1.35 -4.57 20.38
C VAL A 18 -1.36 -4.80 18.87
N TYR A 19 -1.81 -3.79 18.13
CA TYR A 19 -1.70 -3.77 16.68
C TYR A 19 -0.33 -3.26 16.26
N HIS A 20 0.46 -4.12 15.63
CA HIS A 20 1.69 -3.74 14.96
C HIS A 20 1.41 -3.41 13.51
N TRP A 21 1.78 -2.20 13.10
CA TRP A 21 1.58 -1.75 11.73
C TRP A 21 2.85 -1.97 10.92
N ALA A 22 2.71 -2.62 9.76
CA ALA A 22 3.77 -2.60 8.76
C ALA A 22 3.63 -1.30 7.98
N GLU A 23 4.61 -0.41 8.15
CA GLU A 23 4.61 0.93 7.56
C GLU A 23 5.89 1.17 6.78
N VAL A 24 5.77 1.94 5.70
CA VAL A 24 6.90 2.47 4.96
C VAL A 24 6.78 3.98 4.94
N GLU A 25 7.69 4.64 5.65
CA GLU A 25 7.82 6.09 5.60
C GLU A 25 8.39 6.50 4.24
N MET A 26 7.67 7.37 3.53
CA MET A 26 8.11 7.91 2.25
C MET A 26 7.91 9.42 2.26
N ASN A 27 8.66 10.13 1.42
CA ASN A 27 8.41 11.56 1.30
C ASN A 27 7.01 11.82 0.71
N LYS A 28 6.44 12.99 1.00
CA LYS A 28 5.08 13.33 0.58
C LYS A 28 4.83 13.21 -0.92
N GLY A 29 5.81 13.60 -1.73
CA GLY A 29 5.72 13.49 -3.19
C GLY A 29 5.61 12.04 -3.66
N ALA A 30 6.46 11.16 -3.12
CA ALA A 30 6.44 9.73 -3.45
C ALA A 30 5.10 9.07 -3.06
N CYS A 31 4.54 9.41 -1.90
CA CYS A 31 3.21 8.96 -1.51
C CYS A 31 2.13 9.46 -2.47
N ALA A 32 2.16 10.74 -2.82
CA ALA A 32 1.19 11.34 -3.74
C ALA A 32 1.21 10.66 -5.11
N ASP A 33 2.40 10.49 -5.67
CA ASP A 33 2.60 9.92 -7.00
C ASP A 33 2.17 8.45 -7.04
N LEU A 34 2.52 7.67 -6.00
CA LEU A 34 2.11 6.27 -5.92
C LEU A 34 0.59 6.14 -5.74
N PHE A 35 -0.01 6.95 -4.87
CA PHE A 35 -1.46 6.96 -4.69
C PHE A 35 -2.19 7.32 -5.99
N ALA A 36 -1.81 8.42 -6.64
CA ALA A 36 -2.40 8.86 -7.90
C ALA A 36 -2.23 7.83 -9.02
N TYR A 37 -1.11 7.10 -9.04
CA TYR A 37 -0.88 5.98 -9.95
C TYR A 37 -1.81 4.80 -9.67
N MET A 38 -2.08 4.51 -8.39
CA MET A 38 -2.86 3.34 -7.98
C MET A 38 -4.37 3.55 -8.08
N THR A 39 -4.89 4.74 -7.75
CA THR A 39 -6.34 5.03 -7.67
C THR A 39 -7.12 4.57 -8.91
N PRO A 40 -6.76 4.95 -10.15
CA PRO A 40 -7.51 4.51 -11.31
C PRO A 40 -7.42 2.99 -11.54
N ALA A 41 -6.26 2.38 -11.26
CA ALA A 41 -6.05 0.95 -11.44
C ALA A 41 -6.78 0.09 -10.40
N MET A 42 -7.11 0.64 -9.21
CA MET A 42 -7.86 -0.10 -8.18
C MET A 42 -9.24 -0.52 -8.65
N TYR A 43 -9.93 0.33 -9.42
CA TYR A 43 -11.25 0.01 -9.94
C TYR A 43 -11.25 -1.20 -10.89
N GLU A 44 -10.10 -1.51 -11.50
CA GLU A 44 -9.94 -2.68 -12.35
C GLU A 44 -9.52 -3.92 -11.56
N ILE A 45 -8.53 -3.79 -10.66
CA ILE A 45 -7.91 -4.96 -10.02
C ILE A 45 -8.55 -5.37 -8.69
N ALA A 46 -9.26 -4.44 -8.03
CA ALA A 46 -9.88 -4.63 -6.73
C ALA A 46 -11.17 -3.77 -6.62
N PRO A 47 -12.17 -3.96 -7.52
CA PRO A 47 -13.32 -3.06 -7.63
C PRO A 47 -14.12 -2.91 -6.33
N GLU A 48 -14.22 -3.96 -5.52
CA GLU A 48 -14.91 -3.94 -4.21
C GLU A 48 -14.16 -3.13 -3.14
N TYR A 49 -12.86 -2.87 -3.34
CA TYR A 49 -12.00 -2.16 -2.40
C TYR A 49 -11.57 -0.78 -2.90
N ALA A 50 -11.78 -0.49 -4.19
CA ALA A 50 -11.28 0.72 -4.84
C ALA A 50 -11.79 2.01 -4.18
N GLU A 51 -13.08 2.05 -3.87
CA GLU A 51 -13.72 3.19 -3.22
C GLU A 51 -13.14 3.41 -1.80
N GLU A 52 -13.00 2.34 -1.01
CA GLU A 52 -12.41 2.41 0.32
C GLU A 52 -10.93 2.85 0.29
N PHE A 53 -10.15 2.34 -0.67
CA PHE A 53 -8.77 2.77 -0.90
C PHE A 53 -8.71 4.28 -1.20
N GLU A 54 -9.60 4.80 -2.06
CA GLU A 54 -9.62 6.20 -2.44
C GLU A 54 -9.99 7.13 -1.27
N TYR A 55 -10.97 6.75 -0.44
CA TYR A 55 -11.43 7.55 0.70
C TYR A 55 -10.56 7.44 1.96
N SER A 56 -9.68 6.44 2.07
CA SER A 56 -8.82 6.22 3.25
C SER A 56 -7.69 7.26 3.41
N ASN A 57 -7.65 8.29 2.57
CA ASN A 57 -6.47 9.12 2.33
C ASN A 57 -6.35 10.42 3.19
N TRP A 58 -6.70 10.40 4.48
CA TRP A 58 -6.71 11.65 5.27
C TRP A 58 -5.32 12.12 5.73
N GLU A 59 -4.40 11.19 6.04
CA GLU A 59 -3.01 11.48 6.47
C GLU A 59 -1.97 10.45 6.02
N VAL A 60 -2.37 9.18 5.85
CA VAL A 60 -1.54 8.05 5.41
C VAL A 60 -2.40 7.20 4.47
N PHE A 61 -1.96 6.92 3.23
CA PHE A 61 -2.72 6.02 2.36
C PHE A 61 -2.44 4.56 2.74
N SER A 62 -3.46 3.71 2.75
CA SER A 62 -3.40 2.41 3.40
C SER A 62 -3.99 1.29 2.56
N ILE A 63 -3.40 0.10 2.64
CA ILE A 63 -3.94 -1.15 2.07
C ILE A 63 -4.28 -2.19 3.16
N HIS A 64 -4.34 -1.77 4.43
CA HIS A 64 -4.56 -2.69 5.54
C HIS A 64 -5.87 -3.47 5.41
N ALA A 65 -6.94 -2.84 4.94
CA ALA A 65 -8.25 -3.44 4.74
C ALA A 65 -8.40 -4.18 3.41
N ALA A 66 -7.36 -4.20 2.57
CA ALA A 66 -7.41 -4.90 1.29
C ALA A 66 -7.77 -6.39 1.46
N PRO A 67 -8.83 -6.88 0.78
CA PRO A 67 -9.18 -8.29 0.81
C PRO A 67 -8.04 -9.20 0.33
N GLU A 68 -7.83 -10.34 0.98
CA GLU A 68 -6.74 -11.28 0.67
C GLU A 68 -6.73 -11.69 -0.82
N LYS A 69 -7.91 -11.87 -1.43
CA LYS A 69 -8.06 -12.22 -2.85
C LYS A 69 -7.43 -11.20 -3.81
N TYR A 70 -7.30 -9.94 -3.41
CA TYR A 70 -6.72 -8.87 -4.22
C TYR A 70 -5.27 -8.55 -3.86
N TYR A 71 -4.76 -9.09 -2.75
CA TYR A 71 -3.47 -8.68 -2.19
C TYR A 71 -2.33 -8.84 -3.20
N ARG A 72 -2.28 -9.96 -3.94
CA ARG A 72 -1.23 -10.18 -4.95
C ARG A 72 -1.31 -9.18 -6.11
N ALA A 73 -2.51 -8.80 -6.54
CA ALA A 73 -2.69 -7.83 -7.61
C ALA A 73 -2.24 -6.43 -7.15
N ILE A 74 -2.63 -6.03 -5.93
CA ILE A 74 -2.23 -4.76 -5.30
C ILE A 74 -0.71 -4.73 -5.08
N TYR A 75 -0.11 -5.81 -4.58
CA TYR A 75 1.33 -5.98 -4.46
C TYR A 75 2.04 -5.71 -5.79
N ASN A 76 1.61 -6.40 -6.85
CA ASN A 76 2.21 -6.25 -8.18
C ASN A 76 2.09 -4.81 -8.68
N LEU A 77 0.96 -4.15 -8.44
CA LEU A 77 0.76 -2.76 -8.84
C LEU A 77 1.69 -1.79 -8.09
N ILE A 78 1.86 -1.96 -6.78
CA ILE A 78 2.79 -1.15 -5.98
C ILE A 78 4.21 -1.32 -6.48
N MET A 79 4.62 -2.58 -6.74
CA MET A 79 5.97 -2.85 -7.26
C MET A 79 6.17 -2.26 -8.67
N GLN A 80 5.15 -2.29 -9.53
CA GLN A 80 5.18 -1.61 -10.83
C GLN A 80 5.29 -0.09 -10.68
N GLY A 81 4.55 0.51 -9.75
CA GLY A 81 4.66 1.93 -9.43
C GLY A 81 6.06 2.29 -8.95
N ALA A 82 6.64 1.48 -8.06
CA ALA A 82 8.01 1.65 -7.59
C ALA A 82 9.08 1.45 -8.67
N ASP A 83 8.79 0.74 -9.75
CA ASP A 83 9.67 0.62 -10.92
C ASP A 83 9.55 1.80 -11.91
N ARG A 84 8.35 2.40 -12.02
CA ARG A 84 8.04 3.43 -13.02
C ARG A 84 8.24 4.85 -12.50
N LEU A 85 7.93 5.10 -11.24
CA LEU A 85 7.90 6.45 -10.66
C LEU A 85 9.25 6.77 -10.02
N GLU A 86 9.99 7.75 -10.58
CA GLU A 86 11.30 8.16 -10.06
C GLU A 86 11.26 8.57 -8.58
N SER A 87 10.15 9.19 -8.15
CA SER A 87 9.93 9.59 -6.75
C SER A 87 9.79 8.39 -5.80
N VAL A 88 9.31 7.23 -6.29
CA VAL A 88 9.02 6.03 -5.49
C VAL A 88 10.18 5.04 -5.52
N LYS A 89 10.97 5.00 -6.59
CA LYS A 89 12.13 4.10 -6.75
C LYS A 89 13.03 3.95 -5.51
N PRO A 90 13.41 5.04 -4.80
CA PRO A 90 14.24 4.93 -3.60
C PRO A 90 13.64 4.05 -2.49
N PHE A 91 12.31 3.91 -2.46
CA PHE A 91 11.57 3.18 -1.43
C PHE A 91 11.22 1.74 -1.85
N LYS A 92 11.54 1.33 -3.08
CA LYS A 92 11.17 0.01 -3.65
C LYS A 92 11.55 -1.16 -2.73
N ALA A 93 12.77 -1.14 -2.19
CA ALA A 93 13.25 -2.23 -1.33
C ALA A 93 12.48 -2.30 0.00
N ALA A 94 12.17 -1.15 0.60
CA ALA A 94 11.39 -1.07 1.84
C ALA A 94 9.94 -1.52 1.61
N LEU A 95 9.30 -1.03 0.53
CA LEU A 95 7.98 -1.46 0.09
C LEU A 95 7.91 -2.97 -0.10
N LYS A 96 8.85 -3.56 -0.86
CA LYS A 96 8.91 -5.01 -1.08
C LYS A 96 9.00 -5.77 0.23
N THR A 97 9.91 -5.36 1.12
CA THR A 97 10.13 -6.03 2.42
C THR A 97 8.85 -6.00 3.26
N ALA A 98 8.22 -4.83 3.38
CA ALA A 98 7.02 -4.68 4.19
C ALA A 98 5.81 -5.42 3.60
N LEU A 99 5.67 -5.46 2.28
CA LEU A 99 4.61 -6.20 1.61
C LEU A 99 4.79 -7.72 1.70
N GLU A 100 6.01 -8.23 1.55
CA GLU A 100 6.28 -9.67 1.64
C GLU A 100 6.19 -10.21 3.08
N ALA A 101 6.26 -9.33 4.08
CA ALA A 101 6.02 -9.66 5.48
C ALA A 101 4.53 -9.82 5.84
N ASP A 102 3.62 -9.44 4.94
CA ASP A 102 2.18 -9.61 5.14
C ASP A 102 1.76 -11.07 4.92
N PRO A 103 0.98 -11.71 5.81
CA PRO A 103 0.49 -13.08 5.64
C PRO A 103 -0.45 -13.28 4.45
N ARG A 104 -1.05 -12.20 3.94
CA ARG A 104 -1.81 -12.24 2.68
C ARG A 104 -0.87 -12.43 1.49
N PHE A 105 0.43 -12.14 1.63
CA PHE A 105 1.44 -12.46 0.64
C PHE A 105 1.65 -13.97 0.59
N LYS A 106 1.35 -14.55 -0.58
CA LYS A 106 1.66 -15.95 -0.90
C LYS A 106 2.71 -15.97 -2.00
N PRO A 107 3.92 -16.52 -1.76
CA PRO A 107 4.90 -16.71 -2.83
C PRO A 107 4.31 -17.65 -3.89
N VAL A 108 4.69 -17.42 -5.15
CA VAL A 108 4.35 -18.29 -6.28
C VAL A 108 5.50 -19.25 -6.49
#